data_AF-A0A2M8DX00-F1
#
_entry.id   AF-A0A2M8DX00-F1
#
_cell.length_a   1.000
_cell.length_b   1.000
_cell.length_c   1.000
_cell.angle_alpha   90.00
_cell.angle_beta   90.00
_cell.angle_gamma   90.00
#
_symmetry.space_group_name_H-M   'P 1'
#
loop_
_entity.id
_entity.type
_entity.pdbx_description
1 polymer ?
#
loop_
_entity_poly.entity_id
_entity_poly.type
_entity_poly.pdbx_seq_one_letter_code
_entity_poly.pdbx_strand_id
1 'polypeptide(L)'
;MNLILQALHDLPSPQIEHLARLAKASRIEQVGEKVWRLQEARPHADIAAYCLEQQIDYGFVPAERTLADFGLLVMDMDSTLISIECIDEIA
;
A
#
# COMPACT_ATOMS: atom_id res chain seq x y z
N MET A 1 8.58 8.59 6.89
CA MET A 1 7.16 8.46 6.47
C MET A 1 6.58 7.24 7.17
N ASN A 2 5.28 7.02 7.08
CA ASN A 2 4.67 5.73 7.41
C ASN A 2 4.70 4.86 6.15
N LEU A 3 5.23 3.65 6.24
CA LEU A 3 5.00 2.61 5.24
C LEU A 3 3.82 1.76 5.73
N ILE A 4 2.74 1.79 4.97
CA ILE A 4 1.55 0.97 5.22
C ILE A 4 1.69 -0.30 4.40
N LEU A 5 1.43 -1.45 5.04
CA LEU A 5 1.42 -2.78 4.44
C LEU A 5 0.04 -3.39 4.66
N GLN A 6 -0.53 -3.99 3.62
CA GLN A 6 -1.81 -4.68 3.68
C GLN A 6 -1.77 -5.93 2.79
N ALA A 7 -2.45 -6.99 3.21
CA ALA A 7 -2.64 -8.17 2.39
C ALA A 7 -3.98 -8.86 2.68
N LEU A 8 -4.44 -9.70 1.76
CA LEU A 8 -5.63 -10.55 1.97
C LEU A 8 -5.34 -11.79 2.82
N HIS A 9 -4.06 -12.14 2.98
CA HIS A 9 -3.56 -13.26 3.78
C HIS A 9 -2.87 -12.77 5.05
N ASP A 10 -2.59 -13.69 5.97
CA ASP A 10 -1.81 -13.35 7.17
C ASP A 10 -0.39 -12.99 6.77
N LEU A 11 0.14 -11.92 7.36
CA LEU A 11 1.53 -11.50 7.19
C LEU A 11 2.35 -12.05 8.37
N PRO A 12 3.17 -13.10 8.17
CA PRO A 12 4.01 -13.63 9.23
C PRO A 12 5.07 -12.62 9.64
N SER A 13 5.40 -12.55 10.93
CA SER A 13 6.40 -11.61 11.48
C SER A 13 7.69 -11.48 10.67
N PRO A 14 8.29 -12.57 10.12
CA PRO A 14 9.50 -12.46 9.30
C PRO A 14 9.37 -11.56 8.06
N GLN A 15 8.19 -11.52 7.41
CA GLN A 15 7.96 -10.67 6.24
C GLN A 15 7.93 -9.19 6.65
N ILE A 16 7.24 -8.87 7.74
CA ILE A 16 7.21 -7.50 8.26
C ILE A 16 8.59 -7.07 8.73
N GLU A 17 9.31 -7.91 9.47
CA GLU A 17 10.66 -7.60 9.95
C GLU A 17 11.66 -7.41 8.79
N HIS A 18 11.50 -8.17 7.70
CA HIS A 18 12.25 -7.96 6.48
C HIS A 18 11.99 -6.58 5.89
N LEU A 19 10.71 -6.22 5.69
CA LEU A 19 10.31 -4.91 5.17
C LEU A 19 10.71 -3.76 6.08
N ALA A 20 10.63 -3.93 7.40
CA ALA A 20 11.09 -2.95 8.38
C ALA A 20 12.59 -2.68 8.29
N ARG A 21 13.40 -3.74 8.09
CA ARG A 21 14.85 -3.59 7.84
C ARG A 21 15.15 -2.86 6.54
N LEU A 22 14.50 -3.26 5.44
CA LEU A 22 14.66 -2.58 4.15
C LEU A 22 14.30 -1.10 4.25
N ALA A 23 13.18 -0.79 4.88
CA ALA A 23 12.69 0.57 5.06
C ALA A 23 13.43 1.35 6.16
N LYS A 24 14.33 0.72 6.93
CA LYS A 24 14.96 1.32 8.12
C LYS A 24 13.93 1.93 9.08
N ALA A 25 12.80 1.26 9.24
CA ALA A 25 11.72 1.71 10.11
C ALA A 25 12.13 1.60 11.58
N SER A 26 11.73 2.57 12.40
CA SER A 26 12.06 2.61 13.83
C SER A 26 11.03 1.88 14.70
N ARG A 27 9.80 1.72 14.19
CA ARG A 27 8.71 1.06 14.93
C ARG A 27 7.79 0.30 13.98
N ILE A 28 7.33 -0.85 14.46
CA ILE A 28 6.36 -1.72 13.81
C ILE A 28 5.08 -1.69 14.62
N GLU A 29 3.94 -1.51 13.96
CA GLU A 29 2.63 -1.44 14.60
C GLU A 29 1.58 -2.15 13.76
N GLN A 30 0.84 -3.09 14.35
CA GLN A 30 -0.33 -3.67 13.71
C GLN A 30 -1.53 -2.76 13.98
N VAL A 31 -2.07 -2.16 12.92
CA VAL A 31 -3.16 -1.17 13.01
C VAL A 31 -4.53 -1.77 12.63
N GLY A 32 -4.52 -2.98 12.09
CA GLY A 32 -5.71 -3.80 11.83
C GLY A 32 -5.30 -5.26 11.64
N GLU A 33 -6.28 -6.17 11.52
CA GLU A 33 -6.04 -7.62 11.43
C GLU A 33 -4.97 -7.97 10.37
N LYS A 34 -5.06 -7.35 9.18
CA LYS A 34 -4.15 -7.57 8.06
C LYS A 34 -3.46 -6.29 7.59
N VAL A 35 -3.31 -5.31 8.49
CA VAL A 35 -2.74 -3.99 8.18
C VAL A 35 -1.67 -3.60 9.18
N TRP A 36 -0.50 -3.24 8.66
CA TRP A 36 0.68 -2.90 9.45
C TRP A 36 1.23 -1.53 9.05
N ARG A 37 1.71 -0.79 10.03
CA ARG A 37 2.34 0.52 9.89
C ARG A 37 3.78 0.44 10.37
N LEU A 38 4.71 0.79 9.49
CA LEU A 38 6.12 0.94 9.82
C LEU A 38 6.46 2.43 9.89
N GLN A 39 6.84 2.92 11.08
CA GLN A 39 7.09 4.33 11.33
C GLN A 39 8.52 4.72 10.96
N GLU A 40 8.70 6.00 10.59
CA GLU A 40 9.98 6.58 10.14
C GLU A 40 10.64 5.81 8.97
N ALA A 41 9.82 5.09 8.20
CA ALA A 41 10.23 4.34 7.03
C ALA A 41 10.80 5.24 5.93
N ARG A 42 11.82 4.72 5.23
CA ARG A 42 12.49 5.29 4.07
C ARG A 42 12.27 4.39 2.84
N PRO A 43 12.07 4.96 1.64
CA PRO A 43 11.98 4.17 0.42
C PRO A 43 13.25 3.35 0.17
N HIS A 44 13.08 2.15 -0.39
CA HIS A 44 14.16 1.26 -0.81
C HIS A 44 13.72 0.53 -2.09
N ALA A 45 14.65 0.34 -3.04
CA ALA A 45 14.33 -0.23 -4.36
C ALA A 45 13.70 -1.64 -4.26
N ASP A 46 14.17 -2.44 -3.32
CA ASP A 46 13.73 -3.84 -3.18
C ASP A 46 12.33 -4.00 -2.55
N ILE A 47 11.78 -2.95 -1.92
CA ILE A 47 10.45 -3.03 -1.27
C ILE A 47 9.38 -3.34 -2.32
N ALA A 48 9.41 -2.67 -3.46
CA ALA A 48 8.42 -2.86 -4.51
C ALA A 48 8.42 -4.29 -5.05
N ALA A 49 9.61 -4.82 -5.35
CA ALA A 49 9.77 -6.18 -5.89
C ALA A 49 9.36 -7.24 -4.85
N TYR A 50 9.76 -7.07 -3.59
CA TYR A 50 9.40 -7.99 -2.52
C TYR A 50 7.89 -8.00 -2.27
N CYS A 51 7.26 -6.82 -2.16
CA CYS A 51 5.83 -6.71 -1.96
C CYS A 51 5.05 -7.35 -3.12
N LEU A 52 5.49 -7.15 -4.37
CA LEU A 52 4.87 -7.79 -5.53
C LEU A 52 4.97 -9.32 -5.48
N GLU A 53 6.16 -9.86 -5.22
CA GLU A 53 6.38 -11.32 -5.13
C GLU A 53 5.55 -11.96 -4.01
N GLN A 54 5.42 -11.27 -2.88
CA GLN A 54 4.68 -11.76 -1.71
C GLN A 54 3.18 -11.39 -1.72
N GLN A 55 2.69 -10.72 -2.77
CA GLN A 55 1.28 -10.28 -2.88
C GLN A 55 0.86 -9.37 -1.70
N ILE A 56 1.70 -8.39 -1.39
CA ILE A 56 1.51 -7.38 -0.34
C ILE A 56 1.28 -6.02 -1.00
N ASP A 57 0.16 -5.39 -0.69
CA ASP A 57 -0.08 -3.99 -1.06
C ASP A 57 0.70 -3.08 -0.12
N TYR A 58 1.31 -2.04 -0.67
CA TYR A 58 2.08 -1.08 0.13
C TYR A 58 1.89 0.37 -0.32
N GLY A 59 2.08 1.30 0.61
CA GLY A 59 2.07 2.73 0.32
C GLY A 59 2.86 3.55 1.34
N PHE A 60 3.60 4.55 0.85
CA PHE A 60 4.24 5.53 1.72
C PHE A 60 3.33 6.73 1.94
N VAL A 61 3.03 7.03 3.19
CA VAL A 61 2.17 8.15 3.61
C VAL A 61 2.96 9.05 4.55
N PRO A 62 2.97 10.39 4.38
CA PRO A 62 3.58 11.28 5.36
C PRO A 62 2.97 11.08 6.75
N ALA A 63 3.81 11.12 7.80
CA ALA A 63 3.38 10.70 9.14
C ALA A 63 2.21 11.52 9.71
N GLU A 64 2.18 12.81 9.38
CA GLU A 64 1.19 13.78 9.90
C GLU A 64 -0.09 13.86 9.06
N ARG A 65 -0.20 13.09 7.96
CA ARG A 65 -1.38 13.16 7.10
C ARG A 65 -2.56 12.47 7.77
N THR A 66 -3.68 13.18 7.83
CA THR A 66 -4.97 12.70 8.32
C THR A 66 -6.00 12.71 7.20
N LEU A 67 -7.11 11.96 7.35
CA LEU A 67 -8.21 12.01 6.38
C LEU A 67 -8.84 13.40 6.26
N ALA A 68 -8.80 14.21 7.34
CA ALA A 68 -9.32 15.58 7.33
C ALA A 68 -8.51 16.53 6.43
N ASP A 69 -7.29 16.15 6.02
CA ASP A 69 -6.48 16.93 5.09
C ASP A 69 -6.94 16.78 3.63
N PHE A 70 -7.86 15.85 3.34
CA PHE A 70 -8.37 15.56 2.01
C PHE A 70 -9.81 16.08 1.87
N GLY A 71 -10.08 16.84 0.81
CA GLY A 71 -11.41 17.45 0.57
C GLY A 71 -12.20 16.88 -0.60
N LEU A 72 -11.54 16.16 -1.52
CA LEU A 72 -12.15 15.58 -2.70
C LEU A 72 -11.35 14.33 -3.10
N LEU A 73 -12.07 13.23 -3.32
CA LEU A 73 -11.55 12.04 -3.97
C LEU A 73 -12.14 11.99 -5.38
N VAL A 74 -11.29 11.97 -6.39
CA VAL A 74 -11.69 11.71 -7.78
C VAL A 74 -11.12 10.36 -8.15
N MET A 75 -11.99 9.47 -8.62
CA MET A 75 -11.64 8.13 -9.07
C MET A 75 -11.88 8.07 -10.57
N ASP A 76 -10.92 7.51 -11.30
CA ASP A 76 -11.14 7.16 -12.71
C ASP A 76 -12.07 5.94 -12.76
N MET A 77 -13.11 6.01 -13.59
CA MET A 77 -14.18 5.01 -13.65
C MET A 77 -13.71 3.72 -14.33
N ASP A 78 -12.66 3.81 -15.15
CA ASP A 78 -12.17 2.72 -15.99
C ASP A 78 -10.67 2.48 -15.81
N SER A 79 -10.23 1.26 -16.12
CA SER A 79 -8.79 0.98 -16.22
C SER A 79 -8.22 1.59 -17.51
N THR A 80 -6.97 2.06 -17.49
CA THR A 80 -6.29 2.67 -18.65
C THR A 80 -6.15 1.77 -19.88
N LEU A 81 -6.57 0.49 -19.81
CA LEU A 81 -6.50 -0.50 -20.89
C LEU A 81 -7.88 -0.88 -21.45
N ILE A 82 -8.97 -0.34 -20.90
CA ILE A 82 -10.32 -0.54 -21.41
C ILE A 82 -10.80 0.77 -22.04
N SER A 83 -10.48 0.96 -23.32
CA SER A 83 -11.17 1.95 -24.16
C SER A 83 -12.40 1.37 -24.86
N ILE A 84 -12.70 0.08 -24.64
CA ILE A 84 -13.84 -0.63 -25.23
C ILE A 84 -14.44 -1.57 -24.18
N GLU A 85 -15.30 -1.03 -23.32
CA GLU A 85 -16.38 -1.80 -22.66
C GLU A 85 -17.65 -0.94 -22.54
N CYS A 86 -17.86 -0.01 -23.48
CA CYS A 86 -19.11 0.77 -23.57
C CYS A 86 -19.60 0.87 -25.02
N ILE A 87 -19.36 -0.15 -25.85
CA ILE A 87 -19.93 -0.23 -27.22
C ILE A 87 -20.60 -1.59 -27.50
N ASP A 88 -20.98 -2.35 -26.46
CA ASP A 88 -21.93 -3.47 -26.65
C ASP A 88 -23.32 -3.16 -26.07
N GLU A 89 -23.52 -1.99 -25.46
CA GLU A 89 -24.85 -1.51 -25.00
C GLU A 89 -25.40 -0.33 -25.81
N ILE A 90 -24.75 0.05 -26.91
CA ILE A 90 -25.31 0.98 -27.91
C ILE A 90 -25.35 0.32 -29.29
N ALA A 91 -26.28 -0.65 -29.44
CA ALA A 91 -27.08 -0.97 -30.64
C ALA A 91 -27.52 -2.45 -30.66
#